data_AF-A0A5B9APF7-F1
#
_entry.id   AF-A0A5B9APF7-F1
#
_cell.length_a   1.000
_cell.length_b   1.000
_cell.length_c   1.000
_cell.angle_alpha   90.00
_cell.angle_beta   90.00
_cell.angle_gamma   90.00
#
_symmetry.space_group_name_H-M   'P 1'
#
loop_
_entity.id
_entity.type
_entity.pdbx_description
1 polymer ?
#
loop_
_entity_poly.entity_id
_entity_poly.type
_entity_poly.pdbx_seq_one_letter_code
_entity_poly.pdbx_strand_id
1 'polypeptide(L)'
;MNINLIYRHPCELEIESLLGREEPHPDTFTPADCATERLTRARTGPVHVMNEIIPSVGGEQATVINSWLQKVTSLIDISLIDVESAK
;
A
#
# COMPACT_ATOMS: atom_id res chain seq x y z
N MET A 1 -23.37 -18.14 -20.84
CA MET A 1 -21.93 -18.22 -20.49
C MET A 1 -21.34 -16.86 -20.80
N ASN A 2 -21.01 -16.08 -19.76
CA ASN A 2 -20.61 -14.68 -19.91
C ASN A 2 -19.07 -14.61 -19.97
N ILE A 3 -18.53 -14.14 -21.09
CA ILE A 3 -17.13 -14.33 -21.51
C ILE A 3 -16.31 -13.08 -21.15
N ASN A 4 -16.34 -12.69 -19.89
CA ASN A 4 -15.41 -11.68 -19.36
C ASN A 4 -14.78 -12.22 -18.07
N LEU A 5 -14.04 -13.33 -18.20
CA LEU A 5 -12.90 -13.54 -17.32
C LEU A 5 -11.91 -12.41 -17.68
N ILE A 6 -12.04 -11.27 -17.01
CA ILE A 6 -11.03 -10.22 -17.06
C ILE A 6 -9.77 -10.90 -16.53
N TYR A 7 -8.85 -11.24 -17.43
CA TYR A 7 -7.56 -11.77 -17.02
C TYR A 7 -6.91 -10.72 -16.12
N ARG A 8 -6.76 -11.06 -14.84
CA ARG A 8 -5.95 -10.30 -13.90
C ARG A 8 -4.58 -10.95 -13.87
N HIS A 9 -3.54 -10.14 -13.99
CA HIS A 9 -2.19 -10.65 -13.83
C HIS A 9 -2.04 -11.24 -12.42
N PRO A 10 -1.34 -12.37 -12.20
CA PRO A 10 -1.20 -12.96 -10.87
C PRO A 10 -0.70 -11.96 -9.81
N CYS A 11 0.22 -11.06 -10.17
CA CYS A 11 0.69 -9.99 -9.28
C CYS A 11 -0.41 -9.00 -8.88
N GLU A 12 -1.43 -8.75 -9.71
CA GLU A 12 -2.56 -7.89 -9.31
C GLU A 12 -3.38 -8.56 -8.21
N LEU A 13 -3.55 -9.88 -8.27
CA LEU A 13 -4.23 -10.64 -7.21
C LEU A 13 -3.43 -10.62 -5.90
N GLU A 14 -2.10 -10.72 -5.99
CA GLU A 14 -1.21 -10.61 -4.84
C GLU A 14 -1.24 -9.21 -4.22
N ILE A 15 -1.21 -8.15 -5.04
CA ILE A 15 -1.32 -6.76 -4.58
C ILE A 15 -2.67 -6.51 -3.90
N GLU A 16 -3.77 -6.98 -4.50
CA GLU A 16 -5.11 -6.88 -3.89
C GLU A 16 -5.20 -7.68 -2.59
N SER A 17 -4.57 -8.85 -2.51
CA SER A 17 -4.51 -9.62 -1.27
C SER A 17 -3.69 -8.92 -0.19
N LEU A 18 -2.63 -8.21 -0.55
CA LEU A 18 -1.71 -7.57 0.39
C LEU A 18 -2.20 -6.20 0.87
N LEU A 19 -2.75 -5.40 -0.05
CA LEU A 19 -3.10 -4.00 0.18
C LEU A 19 -4.60 -3.74 0.15
N GLY A 20 -5.37 -4.63 -0.45
CA GLY A 20 -6.81 -4.52 -0.54
C GLY A 20 -7.50 -4.82 0.79
N ARG A 21 -8.82 -4.75 0.77
CA ARG A 21 -9.69 -5.11 1.87
C ARG A 21 -10.94 -5.73 1.29
N GLU A 22 -11.20 -6.99 1.62
CA GLU A 22 -12.38 -7.71 1.11
C GLU A 22 -13.67 -7.24 1.80
N GLU A 23 -13.59 -7.04 3.12
CA GLU A 23 -14.73 -6.64 3.94
C GLU A 23 -14.92 -5.11 3.98
N PRO A 24 -16.15 -4.59 4.11
CA PRO A 24 -16.36 -3.17 4.34
C PRO A 24 -15.71 -2.69 5.65
N HIS A 25 -15.52 -1.37 5.78
CA HIS A 25 -15.17 -0.76 7.06
C HIS A 25 -16.30 -1.03 8.07
N PRO A 26 -16.00 -1.33 9.34
CA PRO A 26 -17.04 -1.48 10.36
C PRO A 26 -17.87 -0.21 10.50
N ASP A 27 -19.18 -0.34 10.76
CA ASP A 27 -20.07 0.82 10.97
C ASP A 27 -19.63 1.70 12.15
N THR A 28 -18.82 1.16 13.05
CA THR A 28 -18.25 1.86 14.21
C THR A 28 -17.02 2.70 13.88
N PHE A 29 -16.43 2.56 12.69
CA PHE A 29 -15.26 3.33 12.30
C PHE A 29 -15.63 4.80 12.06
N THR A 30 -14.87 5.70 12.69
CA THR A 30 -14.87 7.12 12.32
C THR A 30 -14.11 7.33 11.00
N PRO A 31 -14.25 8.50 10.35
CA PRO A 31 -13.42 8.85 9.20
C PRO A 31 -11.92 8.76 9.50
N ALA A 32 -11.50 9.13 10.72
CA ALA A 32 -10.11 9.01 11.17
C ALA A 32 -9.67 7.53 11.22
N ASP A 33 -10.49 6.65 11.79
CA ASP A 33 -10.18 5.20 11.82
C ASP A 33 -10.02 4.62 10.41
N CYS A 34 -10.89 5.03 9.48
CA CYS A 34 -10.79 4.60 8.10
C CYS A 34 -9.53 5.16 7.41
N ALA A 35 -9.12 6.39 7.73
CA ALA A 35 -7.91 7.01 7.19
C ALA A 35 -6.65 6.33 7.74
N THR A 36 -6.57 6.10 9.06
CA THR A 36 -5.50 5.35 9.72
C THR A 36 -5.35 3.97 9.07
N GLU A 37 -6.45 3.21 8.95
CA GLU A 37 -6.43 1.88 8.36
C GLU A 37 -5.93 1.87 6.90
N ARG A 38 -6.40 2.81 6.07
CA ARG A 38 -5.94 2.95 4.68
C ARG A 38 -4.47 3.32 4.60
N LEU A 39 -4.00 4.25 5.43
CA LEU A 39 -2.60 4.68 5.46
C LEU A 39 -1.68 3.55 5.94
N THR A 40 -2.09 2.79 6.96
CA THR A 40 -1.36 1.60 7.41
C THR A 40 -1.23 0.57 6.29
N ARG A 41 -2.30 0.26 5.56
CA ARG A 41 -2.23 -0.63 4.39
C ARG A 41 -1.36 -0.06 3.27
N ALA A 42 -1.53 1.22 2.93
CA ALA A 42 -0.74 1.90 1.91
C ALA A 42 0.76 1.83 2.23
N ARG A 43 1.15 1.94 3.51
CA ARG A 43 2.54 1.84 3.97
C ARG A 43 3.16 0.47 3.65
N THR A 44 2.38 -0.62 3.70
CA THR A 44 2.86 -1.97 3.41
C THR A 44 3.36 -2.11 1.97
N GLY A 45 2.77 -1.39 1.01
CA GLY A 45 3.14 -1.47 -0.41
C GLY A 45 4.60 -1.07 -0.68
N PRO A 46 5.00 0.18 -0.40
CA PRO A 46 6.40 0.61 -0.54
C PRO A 46 7.37 -0.27 0.24
N VAL A 47 7.02 -0.69 1.45
CA VAL A 47 7.86 -1.57 2.28
C VAL A 47 8.10 -2.93 1.60
N HIS A 48 7.04 -3.53 1.04
CA HIS A 48 7.16 -4.77 0.28
C HIS A 48 8.04 -4.58 -0.95
N VAL A 49 7.86 -3.51 -1.73
CA VAL A 49 8.68 -3.25 -2.92
C VAL A 49 10.17 -3.06 -2.53
N MET A 50 10.44 -2.32 -1.46
CA MET A 50 11.81 -2.10 -0.98
C MET A 50 12.50 -3.39 -0.53
N ASN A 51 11.77 -4.28 0.15
CA ASN A 51 12.36 -5.48 0.74
C ASN A 51 12.38 -6.69 -0.20
N GLU A 52 11.35 -6.86 -1.02
CA GLU A 52 11.16 -8.10 -1.80
C GLU A 52 11.49 -7.93 -3.29
N ILE A 53 11.30 -6.73 -3.85
CA ILE A 53 11.44 -6.50 -5.30
C ILE A 53 12.78 -5.84 -5.62
N ILE A 54 13.12 -4.75 -4.94
CA ILE A 54 14.31 -3.96 -5.25
C ILE A 54 15.64 -4.75 -5.19
N PRO A 55 15.83 -5.73 -4.29
CA PRO A 55 17.05 -6.55 -4.31
C PRO A 55 17.34 -7.23 -5.65
N SER A 56 16.29 -7.49 -6.45
CA SER A 56 16.42 -8.10 -7.78
C SER A 56 16.68 -7.09 -8.92
N VAL A 57 16.44 -5.79 -8.71
CA VAL A 57 16.61 -4.73 -9.72
C VAL A 57 18.08 -4.34 -9.88
N GLY A 58 18.81 -4.21 -8.76
CA GLY A 58 20.24 -3.88 -8.72
C GLY A 58 20.63 -2.50 -9.27
N GLY A 59 21.88 -2.11 -9.01
CA GLY A 59 22.51 -0.93 -9.62
C GLY A 59 21.90 0.43 -9.25
N GLU A 60 22.16 1.43 -10.09
CA GLU A 60 21.68 2.81 -9.91
C GLU A 60 20.14 2.89 -9.92
N GLN A 61 19.49 2.06 -10.74
CA GLN A 61 18.04 2.01 -10.82
C GLN A 61 17.41 1.62 -9.47
N ALA A 62 17.98 0.66 -8.74
CA ALA A 62 17.53 0.29 -7.40
C ALA A 62 17.63 1.48 -6.42
N THR A 63 18.71 2.27 -6.49
CA THR A 63 18.90 3.47 -5.63
C THR A 63 17.86 4.55 -5.91
N VAL A 64 17.55 4.80 -7.19
CA VAL A 64 16.53 5.77 -7.59
C VAL A 64 15.15 5.34 -7.07
N ILE A 65 14.76 4.09 -7.30
CA ILE A 65 13.46 3.58 -6.84
C ILE A 65 13.39 3.63 -5.30
N ASN A 66 14.43 3.19 -4.61
CA ASN A 66 14.49 3.25 -3.14
C ASN A 66 14.28 4.67 -2.60
N SER A 67 14.93 5.66 -3.22
CA SER A 67 14.84 7.06 -2.78
C SER A 67 13.41 7.62 -2.92
N TRP A 68 12.73 7.28 -4.02
CA TRP A 68 11.31 7.63 -4.21
C TRP A 68 10.41 6.93 -3.18
N LEU A 69 10.58 5.62 -2.98
CA LEU A 69 9.76 4.86 -2.03
C LEU A 69 9.96 5.29 -0.58
N GLN A 70 11.19 5.65 -0.20
CA GLN A 70 11.47 6.22 1.12
C GLN A 70 10.71 7.54 1.32
N LYS A 71 10.73 8.43 0.32
CA LYS A 71 10.00 9.70 0.42
C LYS A 71 8.49 9.50 0.51
N VAL A 72 7.93 8.58 -0.27
CA VAL A 72 6.51 8.21 -0.21
C VAL A 72 6.16 7.64 1.17
N THR A 73 6.98 6.72 1.69
CA THR A 73 6.79 6.14 3.04
C THR A 73 6.78 7.22 4.11
N SER A 74 7.72 8.18 4.06
CA SER A 74 7.73 9.30 5.01
C SER A 74 6.48 10.18 4.94
N LEU A 75 5.90 10.40 3.76
CA LEU A 75 4.66 11.17 3.63
C LEU A 75 3.46 10.42 4.22
N ILE A 76 3.42 9.10 4.04
CA ILE A 76 2.40 8.23 4.66
C ILE A 76 2.55 8.28 6.19
N ASP A 77 3.77 8.17 6.71
CA ASP A 77 4.04 8.19 8.15
C ASP A 77 3.63 9.54 8.78
N ILE A 78 3.94 10.67 8.13
CA ILE A 78 3.48 12.00 8.58
C ILE A 78 1.96 12.09 8.56
N SER A 79 1.32 11.63 7.48
CA SER A 79 -0.14 11.66 7.37
C SER A 79 -0.81 10.79 8.43
N LEU A 80 -0.19 9.68 8.82
CA LEU A 80 -0.68 8.81 9.88
C LEU A 80 -0.64 9.54 11.23
N ILE A 81 0.46 10.23 11.53
CA ILE A 81 0.62 11.06 12.73
C ILE A 81 -0.43 12.18 12.76
N ASP A 82 -0.67 12.84 11.63
CA ASP A 82 -1.67 13.92 11.54
C ASP A 82 -3.09 13.40 11.83
N VAL A 83 -3.44 12.22 11.30
CA VAL A 83 -4.74 11.59 11.54
C VAL A 83 -4.87 11.16 13.01
N GLU A 84 -3.84 10.53 13.58
CA GLU A 84 -3.84 10.09 14.98
C GLU A 84 -3.92 11.27 15.94
N SER A 85 -3.32 12.41 15.60
CA SER A 85 -3.38 13.64 16.41
C SER A 85 -4.72 14.36 16.33
N ALA A 86 -5.53 14.07 15.31
CA ALA A 86 -6.84 14.69 15.08
C ALA A 86 -8.01 13.87 15.65
N LYS A 87 -7.73 12.68 16.20
CA LYS A 87 -8.71 11.76 16.80
C LYS A 87 -8.99 12.09 18.26
#